data_AF-A0A846E277-F1
#
_entry.id   AF-A0A846E277-F1
#
_cell.length_a   1.000
_cell.length_b   1.000
_cell.length_c   1.000
_cell.angle_alpha   90.00
_cell.angle_beta   90.00
_cell.angle_gamma   90.00
#
_symmetry.space_group_name_H-M   'P 1'
#
loop_
_entity.id
_entity.type
_entity.pdbx_description
1 polymer ?
#
loop_
_entity_poly.entity_id
_entity_poly.type
_entity_poly.pdbx_seq_one_letter_code
_entity_poly.pdbx_strand_id
1 'polypeptide(L)'
;MFVWAMQDPKSAKLHGIQIIKGWLDDSGEPQEKVYAVACSDGYKPEEEDEICPPNGAAIDINTCAIQQGPLVPGEGELSAVWRDPDFDPDQHAFYYARVIENPTCRWSTYDAIAEGVYPPTEVPPFIRERAWSSPIWYNPSVANEATPLPIEPVENVGQEDFWDTIIQQVEKHYSTKLMK
;
A
#
# COMPACT_ATOMS: atom_id res chain seq x y z
N MET A 1 6.99 -7.04 -9.05
CA MET A 1 6.70 -6.80 -7.62
C MET A 1 6.02 -8.02 -7.04
N PHE A 2 6.48 -8.53 -5.90
CA PHE A 2 5.77 -9.56 -5.15
C PHE A 2 4.97 -8.89 -4.05
N VAL A 3 3.68 -9.24 -3.93
CA VAL A 3 2.80 -8.74 -2.87
C VAL A 3 2.13 -9.89 -2.17
N TRP A 4 1.89 -9.70 -0.88
CA TRP A 4 1.30 -10.70 0.00
C TRP A 4 0.55 -10.02 1.12
N ALA A 5 -0.59 -10.60 1.52
CA ALA A 5 -1.42 -10.12 2.60
C ALA A 5 -2.11 -11.29 3.30
N MET A 6 -2.34 -11.13 4.61
CA MET A 6 -3.13 -12.04 5.43
C MET A 6 -4.23 -11.26 6.14
N GLN A 7 -5.37 -11.91 6.35
CA GLN A 7 -6.47 -11.34 7.13
C GLN A 7 -6.08 -11.17 8.61
N ASP A 8 -6.74 -10.24 9.30
CA ASP A 8 -6.74 -10.23 10.76
C ASP A 8 -7.55 -11.44 11.28
N PRO A 9 -7.03 -12.25 12.22
CA PRO A 9 -7.75 -13.38 12.81
C PRO A 9 -9.12 -13.04 13.41
N LYS A 10 -9.37 -11.77 13.73
CA LYS A 10 -10.60 -11.25 14.32
C LYS A 10 -11.36 -10.32 13.37
N SER A 11 -11.13 -10.41 12.07
CA SER A 11 -11.82 -9.57 11.09
C SER A 11 -12.31 -10.39 9.89
N ALA A 12 -12.92 -9.72 8.91
CA ALA A 12 -13.45 -10.36 7.71
C ALA A 12 -12.33 -10.84 6.77
N LYS A 13 -12.68 -11.76 5.87
CA LYS A 13 -11.73 -12.26 4.87
C LYS A 13 -11.33 -11.16 3.88
N LEU A 14 -10.18 -11.33 3.24
CA LEU A 14 -9.69 -10.43 2.19
C LEU A 14 -10.55 -10.58 0.93
N HIS A 15 -10.86 -9.44 0.29
CA HIS A 15 -11.50 -9.41 -1.03
C HIS A 15 -10.47 -9.34 -2.15
N GLY A 16 -9.40 -8.57 -1.95
CA GLY A 16 -8.40 -8.39 -2.99
C GLY A 16 -7.22 -7.53 -2.60
N ILE A 17 -6.16 -7.63 -3.41
CA ILE A 17 -4.98 -6.78 -3.37
C ILE A 17 -4.97 -5.93 -4.63
N GLN A 18 -4.66 -4.65 -4.44
CA GLN A 18 -4.46 -3.67 -5.49
C GLN A 18 -3.05 -3.11 -5.42
N ILE A 19 -2.51 -2.71 -6.58
CA ILE A 19 -1.35 -1.81 -6.67
C ILE A 19 -1.84 -0.48 -7.17
N ILE A 20 -1.43 0.59 -6.50
CA ILE A 20 -1.69 1.94 -6.95
C ILE A 20 -0.38 2.51 -7.46
N LYS A 21 -0.40 2.95 -8.71
CA LYS A 21 0.69 3.67 -9.38
C LYS A 21 0.32 5.15 -9.43
N GLY A 22 1.24 6.02 -9.02
CA GLY A 22 1.13 7.46 -9.27
C GLY A 22 2.36 7.97 -10.02
N TRP A 23 2.15 8.92 -10.92
CA TRP A 23 3.20 9.54 -11.74
C TRP A 23 2.82 10.98 -12.13
N LEU A 24 3.73 11.69 -12.78
CA LEU A 24 3.43 12.96 -13.43
C LEU A 24 3.42 12.73 -14.95
N ASP A 25 2.41 13.26 -15.64
CA ASP A 25 2.37 13.23 -17.10
C ASP A 25 3.31 14.27 -17.73
N ASP A 26 3.35 14.33 -19.07
CA ASP A 26 4.19 15.25 -19.84
C ASP A 26 3.88 16.74 -19.56
N SER A 27 2.69 17.04 -19.05
CA SER A 27 2.29 18.39 -18.64
C SER A 27 2.68 18.72 -17.18
N GLY A 28 3.18 17.73 -16.44
CA GLY A 28 3.52 17.83 -15.03
C GLY A 28 2.33 17.63 -14.09
N GLU A 29 1.18 17.18 -14.59
CA GLU A 29 -0.02 16.93 -13.78
C GLU A 29 0.04 15.54 -13.15
N PRO A 30 -0.41 15.40 -11.88
CA PRO A 30 -0.40 14.11 -11.19
C PRO A 30 -1.48 13.18 -11.73
N GLN A 31 -1.07 11.95 -12.00
CA GLN A 31 -1.93 10.87 -12.46
C GLN A 31 -1.88 9.71 -11.45
N GLU A 32 -2.99 8.99 -11.34
CA GLU A 32 -3.10 7.77 -10.54
C GLU A 32 -3.79 6.67 -11.37
N LYS A 33 -3.29 5.44 -11.25
CA LYS A 33 -3.96 4.25 -11.77
C LYS A 33 -3.95 3.14 -10.73
N VAL A 34 -5.07 2.45 -10.62
CA VAL A 34 -5.31 1.37 -9.67
C VAL A 34 -5.41 0.07 -10.44
N TYR A 35 -4.52 -0.87 -10.13
CA TYR A 35 -4.53 -2.22 -10.69
C TYR A 35 -5.00 -3.21 -9.63
N ALA A 36 -6.07 -3.96 -9.87
CA ALA A 36 -6.32 -5.18 -9.10
C ALA A 36 -5.32 -6.26 -9.51
N VAL A 37 -4.62 -6.84 -8.53
CA VAL A 37 -3.52 -7.79 -8.78
C VAL A 37 -3.78 -9.18 -8.19
N ALA A 38 -4.67 -9.28 -7.20
CA ALA A 38 -5.18 -10.53 -6.68
C ALA A 38 -6.64 -10.32 -6.22
N CYS A 39 -7.53 -11.23 -6.60
CA CYS A 39 -8.92 -11.23 -6.18
C CYS A 39 -9.23 -12.53 -5.46
N SER A 40 -10.11 -12.47 -4.46
CA SER A 40 -10.57 -13.65 -3.74
C SER A 40 -11.48 -14.53 -4.59
N ASP A 41 -11.78 -15.73 -4.09
CA ASP A 41 -12.80 -16.64 -4.65
C ASP A 41 -12.52 -17.09 -6.11
N GLY A 42 -11.24 -17.03 -6.53
CA GLY A 42 -10.81 -17.41 -7.87
C GLY A 42 -11.19 -16.41 -8.97
N TYR A 43 -11.72 -15.24 -8.61
CA TYR A 43 -12.01 -14.18 -9.56
C TYR A 43 -10.74 -13.60 -10.18
N LYS A 44 -10.92 -12.97 -11.34
CA LYS A 44 -9.90 -12.16 -12.00
C LYS A 44 -10.34 -10.70 -12.02
N PRO A 45 -9.40 -9.75 -12.08
CA PRO A 45 -9.72 -8.35 -12.33
C PRO A 45 -10.62 -8.20 -13.56
N GLU A 46 -11.61 -7.32 -13.48
CA GLU A 46 -12.39 -6.92 -14.65
C GLU A 46 -11.51 -6.09 -15.60
N GLU A 47 -11.55 -6.39 -16.90
CA GLU A 47 -10.64 -5.77 -17.88
C GLU A 47 -10.85 -4.26 -18.06
N GLU A 48 -12.06 -3.76 -17.80
CA GLU A 48 -12.43 -2.36 -18.03
C GLU A 48 -12.07 -1.45 -16.86
N ASP A 49 -12.29 -1.92 -15.62
CA ASP A 49 -12.12 -1.11 -14.41
C ASP A 49 -10.89 -1.51 -13.57
N GLU A 50 -10.20 -2.60 -13.91
CA GLU A 50 -9.09 -3.17 -13.13
C GLU A 50 -9.44 -3.37 -11.65
N ILE A 51 -10.70 -3.74 -11.35
CA ILE A 51 -11.23 -3.98 -10.00
C ILE A 51 -11.63 -5.46 -9.85
N CYS A 52 -11.56 -5.98 -8.62
CA CYS A 52 -12.08 -7.31 -8.30
C CYS A 52 -13.62 -7.32 -8.27
N PRO A 53 -14.28 -8.27 -8.95
CA PRO A 53 -15.74 -8.41 -8.93
C PRO A 53 -16.29 -8.57 -7.51
N PRO A 54 -17.55 -8.18 -7.25
CA PRO A 54 -18.23 -8.50 -6.00
C PRO A 54 -18.28 -10.01 -5.77
N ASN A 55 -17.88 -10.46 -4.58
CA ASN A 55 -17.84 -11.88 -4.20
C ASN A 55 -19.05 -12.35 -3.37
N GLY A 56 -20.03 -11.47 -3.14
CA GLY A 56 -21.23 -11.79 -2.35
C GLY A 56 -21.02 -11.79 -0.83
N ALA A 57 -19.90 -11.28 -0.31
CA ALA A 57 -19.71 -11.10 1.12
C ALA A 57 -20.78 -10.16 1.72
N ALA A 58 -21.40 -10.58 2.81
CA ALA A 58 -22.49 -9.86 3.47
C ALA A 58 -22.29 -9.83 4.99
N ILE A 59 -22.88 -8.83 5.65
CA ILE A 59 -22.84 -8.65 7.10
C ILE A 59 -24.28 -8.70 7.64
N ASP A 60 -24.46 -9.34 8.79
CA ASP A 60 -25.67 -9.17 9.59
C ASP A 60 -25.54 -7.93 10.49
N ILE A 61 -26.26 -6.86 10.17
CA ILE A 61 -26.23 -5.59 10.90
C ILE A 61 -26.83 -5.65 12.31
N ASN A 62 -27.54 -6.74 12.66
CA ASN A 62 -28.14 -6.89 13.99
C ASN A 62 -27.16 -7.51 14.99
N THR A 63 -26.15 -8.23 14.51
CA THR A 63 -25.18 -8.95 15.35
C THR A 63 -23.75 -8.48 15.14
N CYS A 64 -23.44 -7.94 13.96
CA CYS A 64 -22.07 -7.64 13.51
C CYS A 64 -21.11 -8.83 13.69
N ALA A 65 -21.64 -10.05 13.71
CA ALA A 65 -20.84 -11.24 13.87
C ALA A 65 -20.01 -11.48 12.60
N ILE A 66 -18.70 -11.60 12.79
CA ILE A 66 -17.80 -11.92 11.69
C ILE A 66 -18.02 -13.37 11.31
N GLN A 67 -18.44 -13.59 10.07
CA GLN A 67 -18.69 -14.92 9.55
C GLN A 67 -17.37 -15.67 9.38
N GLN A 68 -17.32 -16.91 9.87
CA GLN A 68 -16.17 -17.79 9.78
C GLN A 68 -16.55 -19.09 9.09
N GLY A 69 -15.56 -19.73 8.46
CA GLY A 69 -15.73 -21.05 7.85
C GLY A 69 -15.44 -21.08 6.35
N PRO A 70 -15.51 -22.29 5.76
CA PRO A 70 -15.09 -22.53 4.37
C PRO A 70 -16.06 -21.95 3.33
N LEU A 71 -17.31 -21.67 3.70
CA LEU A 71 -18.33 -21.14 2.80
C LEU A 71 -18.42 -19.60 2.81
N VAL A 72 -17.65 -18.95 3.67
CA VAL A 72 -17.62 -17.47 3.75
C VAL A 72 -16.79 -16.95 2.58
N PRO A 73 -17.33 -16.05 1.73
CA PRO A 73 -16.58 -15.46 0.62
C PRO A 73 -15.32 -14.75 1.09
N GLY A 74 -14.32 -14.67 0.23
CA GLY A 74 -13.02 -14.09 0.52
C GLY A 74 -11.95 -15.12 0.88
N GLU A 75 -10.71 -14.64 0.96
CA GLU A 75 -9.54 -15.47 1.31
C GLU A 75 -8.87 -15.00 2.61
N GLY A 76 -8.35 -15.95 3.39
CA GLY A 76 -7.56 -15.61 4.59
C GLY A 76 -6.14 -15.11 4.26
N GLU A 77 -5.68 -15.40 3.04
CA GLU A 77 -4.36 -15.03 2.54
C GLU A 77 -4.44 -14.82 1.02
N LEU A 78 -3.80 -13.76 0.53
CA LEU A 78 -3.68 -13.47 -0.90
C LEU A 78 -2.22 -13.15 -1.22
N SER A 79 -1.74 -13.62 -2.37
CA SER A 79 -0.44 -13.23 -2.91
C SER A 79 -0.47 -13.13 -4.42
N ALA A 80 0.42 -12.29 -4.97
CA ALA A 80 0.61 -12.18 -6.41
C ALA A 80 2.03 -11.72 -6.76
N VAL A 81 2.48 -12.13 -7.94
CA VAL A 81 3.60 -11.48 -8.62
C VAL A 81 3.00 -10.62 -9.73
N TRP A 82 3.18 -9.31 -9.62
CA TRP A 82 2.64 -8.33 -10.56
C TRP A 82 3.76 -7.57 -11.26
N ARG A 83 3.53 -7.26 -12.54
CA ARG A 83 4.38 -6.38 -13.36
C ARG A 83 3.48 -5.30 -13.94
N ASP A 84 3.93 -4.06 -13.82
CA ASP A 84 3.25 -2.92 -14.43
C ASP A 84 3.19 -3.08 -15.96
N PRO A 85 1.99 -3.23 -16.55
CA PRO A 85 1.85 -3.35 -18.00
C PRO A 85 2.17 -2.05 -18.74
N ASP A 86 2.07 -0.92 -18.06
CA ASP A 86 2.26 0.44 -18.58
C ASP A 86 3.57 1.05 -18.07
N PHE A 87 4.56 0.21 -17.76
CA PHE A 87 5.83 0.65 -17.19
C PHE A 87 6.64 1.47 -18.19
N ASP A 88 6.97 2.71 -17.81
CA ASP A 88 7.88 3.57 -18.54
C ASP A 88 9.19 3.72 -17.73
N PRO A 89 10.35 3.24 -18.25
CA PRO A 89 11.62 3.33 -17.55
C PRO A 89 12.13 4.77 -17.37
N ASP A 90 11.67 5.72 -18.18
CA ASP A 90 12.10 7.11 -18.17
C ASP A 90 11.17 8.02 -17.34
N GLN A 91 10.10 7.46 -16.78
CA GLN A 91 9.11 8.18 -15.99
C GLN A 91 9.33 8.01 -14.48
N HIS A 92 9.29 9.11 -13.73
CA HIS A 92 9.19 9.04 -12.27
C HIS A 92 7.82 8.50 -11.85
N ALA A 93 7.81 7.49 -11.00
CA ALA A 93 6.58 6.90 -10.49
C ALA A 93 6.74 6.47 -9.03
N PHE A 94 5.62 6.32 -8.33
CA PHE A 94 5.59 5.61 -7.05
C PHE A 94 4.51 4.54 -7.07
N TYR A 95 4.72 3.50 -6.27
CA TYR A 95 3.82 2.37 -6.16
C TYR A 95 3.56 2.06 -4.69
N TYR A 96 2.32 1.78 -4.32
CA TYR A 96 2.02 1.16 -3.03
C TYR A 96 0.96 0.07 -3.21
N ALA A 97 1.01 -0.93 -2.34
CA ALA A 97 -0.01 -1.96 -2.27
C ALA A 97 -1.16 -1.50 -1.38
N ARG A 98 -2.39 -1.78 -1.80
CA ARG A 98 -3.62 -1.59 -1.02
C ARG A 98 -4.37 -2.89 -0.94
N VAL A 99 -4.61 -3.39 0.27
CA VAL A 99 -5.39 -4.60 0.52
C VAL A 99 -6.78 -4.17 0.95
N ILE A 100 -7.80 -4.81 0.37
CA ILE A 100 -9.20 -4.53 0.66
C ILE A 100 -9.82 -5.73 1.35
N GLU A 101 -10.45 -5.47 2.49
CA GLU A 101 -11.23 -6.46 3.21
C GLU A 101 -12.67 -6.57 2.66
N ASN A 102 -13.30 -7.71 2.88
CA ASN A 102 -14.76 -7.80 2.79
C ASN A 102 -15.42 -6.84 3.80
N PRO A 103 -16.69 -6.45 3.57
CA PRO A 103 -17.34 -5.48 4.45
C PRO A 103 -17.35 -5.91 5.92
N THR A 104 -17.14 -4.93 6.81
CA THR A 104 -17.28 -5.06 8.28
C THR A 104 -18.22 -4.00 8.84
N CYS A 105 -18.80 -4.24 10.02
CA CYS A 105 -19.63 -3.24 10.67
C CYS A 105 -18.82 -1.99 11.02
N ARG A 106 -19.44 -0.82 10.84
CA ARG A 106 -18.89 0.44 11.36
C ARG A 106 -18.99 0.45 12.89
N TRP A 107 -18.08 1.17 13.55
CA TRP A 107 -18.13 1.39 15.01
C TRP A 107 -19.51 1.85 15.52
N SER A 108 -20.19 2.75 14.80
CA SER A 108 -21.53 3.22 15.17
C SER A 108 -22.60 2.13 15.18
N THR A 109 -22.42 1.08 14.39
CA THR A 109 -23.31 -0.09 14.36
C THR A 109 -23.05 -0.98 15.57
N TYR A 110 -21.79 -1.16 15.96
CA TYR A 110 -21.45 -1.86 17.21
C TYR A 110 -22.03 -1.15 18.43
N ASP A 111 -21.91 0.18 18.49
CA ASP A 111 -22.47 0.99 19.58
C ASP A 111 -24.00 0.87 19.64
N ALA A 112 -24.68 0.95 18.48
CA ALA A 112 -26.12 0.80 18.42
C ALA A 112 -26.60 -0.57 18.95
N ILE A 113 -25.90 -1.66 18.57
CA ILE A 113 -26.18 -3.01 19.09
C ILE A 113 -25.96 -3.07 20.61
N ALA A 114 -24.88 -2.48 21.11
CA ALA A 114 -24.57 -2.45 22.54
C ALA A 114 -25.64 -1.71 23.36
N GLU A 115 -26.18 -0.62 22.81
CA GLU A 115 -27.27 0.16 23.42
C GLU A 115 -28.67 -0.42 23.14
N GLY A 116 -28.78 -1.49 22.35
CA GLY A 116 -30.05 -2.11 21.99
C GLY A 116 -30.94 -1.24 21.09
N VAL A 117 -30.35 -0.32 20.32
CA VAL A 117 -31.03 0.57 19.39
C VAL A 117 -30.69 0.23 17.94
N TYR A 118 -31.50 0.71 17.00
CA TYR A 118 -31.20 0.52 15.58
C TYR A 118 -30.05 1.45 15.13
N PRO A 119 -29.13 0.99 14.24
CA PRO A 119 -28.05 1.83 13.73
C PRO A 119 -28.57 3.13 13.08
N PRO A 120 -27.89 4.27 13.27
CA PRO A 120 -28.31 5.54 12.68
C PRO A 120 -28.42 5.44 11.15
N THR A 121 -29.48 6.01 10.57
CA THR A 121 -29.73 5.94 9.11
C THR A 121 -28.94 6.96 8.31
N GLU A 122 -28.35 7.94 8.99
CA GLU A 122 -27.57 9.04 8.40
C GLU A 122 -26.15 8.61 8.00
N VAL A 123 -25.67 7.48 8.53
CA VAL A 123 -24.34 6.93 8.22
C VAL A 123 -24.45 5.49 7.73
N PRO A 124 -23.58 5.03 6.82
CA PRO A 124 -23.57 3.64 6.39
C PRO A 124 -23.30 2.70 7.58
N PRO A 125 -24.07 1.61 7.75
CA PRO A 125 -23.92 0.68 8.88
C PRO A 125 -22.69 -0.22 8.74
N PHE A 126 -22.04 -0.24 7.59
CA PHE A 126 -20.83 -0.99 7.33
C PHE A 126 -19.82 -0.17 6.54
N ILE A 127 -18.58 -0.64 6.56
CA ILE A 127 -17.44 -0.08 5.85
C ILE A 127 -16.62 -1.22 5.23
N ARG A 128 -15.60 -0.85 4.47
CA ARG A 128 -14.59 -1.77 3.98
C ARG A 128 -13.24 -1.28 4.47
N GLU A 129 -12.59 -2.07 5.30
CA GLU A 129 -11.27 -1.73 5.79
C GLU A 129 -10.23 -1.86 4.69
N ARG A 130 -9.17 -1.06 4.82
CA ARG A 130 -8.07 -1.02 3.85
C ARG A 130 -6.73 -0.94 4.57
N ALA A 131 -5.81 -1.81 4.20
CA ALA A 131 -4.41 -1.73 4.61
C ALA A 131 -3.57 -1.22 3.44
N TRP A 132 -2.63 -0.32 3.72
CA TRP A 132 -1.80 0.34 2.71
C TRP A 132 -0.33 0.11 3.07
N SER A 133 0.49 -0.26 2.09
CA SER A 133 1.94 -0.32 2.28
C SER A 133 2.55 1.08 2.23
N SER A 134 3.79 1.20 2.70
CA SER A 134 4.62 2.34 2.35
C SER A 134 4.83 2.40 0.83
N PRO A 135 4.97 3.60 0.23
CA PRO A 135 5.24 3.74 -1.19
C PRO A 135 6.69 3.37 -1.52
N ILE A 136 6.86 2.73 -2.67
CA ILE A 136 8.15 2.46 -3.31
C ILE A 136 8.28 3.45 -4.46
N TRP A 137 9.33 4.27 -4.42
CA TRP A 137 9.61 5.26 -5.45
C TRP A 137 10.50 4.66 -6.54
N TYR A 138 10.15 4.90 -7.79
CA TYR A 138 10.96 4.62 -8.96
C TYR A 138 11.52 5.94 -9.51
N ASN A 139 12.85 6.00 -9.64
CA ASN A 139 13.56 7.14 -10.18
C ASN A 139 14.42 6.69 -11.37
N PRO A 140 14.09 7.14 -12.60
CA PRO A 140 14.80 6.78 -13.84
C PRO A 140 16.32 7.02 -13.79
N SER A 141 16.75 8.06 -13.08
CA SER A 141 18.18 8.45 -13.03
C SER A 141 19.06 7.46 -12.27
N VAL A 142 18.50 6.67 -11.35
CA VAL A 142 19.27 5.72 -10.53
C VAL A 142 19.45 4.37 -11.26
N ALA A 143 18.58 4.03 -12.21
CA ALA A 143 18.68 2.77 -12.96
C ALA A 143 19.87 2.73 -13.94
N ASN A 144 20.35 3.90 -14.39
CA ASN A 144 21.45 4.03 -15.34
C ASN A 144 22.82 4.27 -14.68
N GLU A 145 22.84 4.46 -13.35
CA GLU A 145 24.07 4.59 -12.57
C GLU A 145 24.03 3.58 -11.43
N ALA A 146 24.29 2.31 -11.75
CA ALA A 146 24.66 1.32 -10.73
C ALA A 146 26.02 1.72 -10.13
N THR A 147 26.02 2.74 -9.27
CA THR A 147 27.12 2.99 -8.35
C THR A 147 27.17 1.76 -7.44
N PRO A 148 28.24 0.97 -7.44
CA PRO A 148 28.31 -0.22 -6.61
C PRO A 148 28.02 0.18 -5.17
N LEU A 149 27.12 -0.54 -4.51
CA LEU A 149 26.99 -0.42 -3.06
C LEU A 149 28.39 -0.64 -2.46
N PRO A 150 28.82 0.19 -1.49
CA PRO A 150 30.09 -0.03 -0.81
C PRO A 150 30.16 -1.47 -0.31
N ILE A 151 31.10 -2.25 -0.83
CA ILE A 151 31.32 -3.66 -0.51
C ILE A 151 32.16 -3.80 0.77
N GLU A 152 32.75 -2.69 1.20
CA GLU A 152 33.48 -2.56 2.45
C GLU A 152 32.45 -2.42 3.59
N PRO A 153 32.64 -3.10 4.73
CA PRO A 153 31.85 -2.81 5.92
C PRO A 153 31.91 -1.31 6.18
N VAL A 154 30.76 -0.67 6.36
CA VAL A 154 30.75 0.66 6.99
C VAL A 154 31.32 0.43 8.37
N GLU A 155 32.61 0.74 8.56
CA GLU A 155 33.19 0.82 9.89
C GLU A 155 32.23 1.70 10.70
N ASN A 156 31.84 1.25 11.89
CA ASN A 156 31.15 2.10 12.84
C ASN A 156 32.13 3.22 13.21
N VAL A 157 32.17 4.24 12.38
CA VAL A 157 32.83 5.50 12.65
C VAL A 157 32.16 5.99 13.91
N GLY A 158 32.92 6.04 15.01
CA GLY A 158 32.42 6.53 16.27
C GLY A 158 31.73 7.87 16.04
N GLN A 159 30.63 8.13 16.75
CA GLN A 159 29.79 9.31 16.51
C GLN A 159 30.60 10.62 16.47
N GLU A 160 31.75 10.69 17.15
CA GLU A 160 32.69 11.80 17.13
C GLU A 160 33.46 11.92 15.80
N ASP A 161 34.03 10.83 15.28
CA ASP A 161 34.78 10.81 14.01
C ASP A 161 33.89 11.17 12.80
N PHE A 162 32.59 10.84 12.87
CA PHE A 162 31.62 11.20 11.83
C PHE A 162 31.40 12.71 11.77
N TRP A 163 31.23 13.36 12.92
CA TRP A 163 31.03 14.82 12.97
C TRP A 163 32.29 15.58 12.57
N ASP A 164 33.48 15.10 12.95
CA ASP A 164 34.75 15.70 12.53
C ASP A 164 34.94 15.62 11.00
N THR A 165 34.55 14.49 10.39
CA THR A 165 34.61 14.33 8.93
C THR A 165 33.65 15.29 8.22
N ILE A 166 32.44 15.45 8.72
CA ILE A 166 31.45 16.40 8.18
C ILE A 166 31.95 17.84 8.32
N ILE A 167 32.50 18.20 9.49
CA ILE A 167 33.03 19.55 9.74
C ILE A 167 34.19 19.86 8.79
N GLN A 168 35.16 18.93 8.62
CA GLN A 168 36.27 19.13 7.68
C GLN A 168 35.79 19.29 6.21
N GLN A 169 34.79 18.51 5.79
CA GLN A 169 34.23 18.62 4.43
C GLN A 169 33.51 19.95 4.22
N VAL A 170 32.74 20.39 5.21
CA VAL A 170 32.05 21.67 5.21
C VAL A 170 33.06 22.82 5.19
N GLU A 171 34.04 22.86 6.09
CA GLU A 171 35.07 23.91 6.13
C GLU A 171 35.86 24.01 4.82
N LYS A 172 36.23 22.86 4.23
CA LYS A 172 36.88 22.83 2.91
C LYS A 172 35.99 23.45 1.84
N HIS A 173 34.70 23.10 1.81
CA HIS A 173 33.76 23.65 0.84
C HIS A 173 33.59 25.17 0.97
N TYR A 174 33.50 25.67 2.20
CA TYR A 174 33.34 27.11 2.46
C TYR A 174 34.64 27.91 2.27
N SER A 175 35.81 27.34 2.60
CA SER A 175 37.12 27.97 2.33
C SER A 175 37.38 28.12 0.83
N THR A 176 36.97 27.13 0.03
CA THR A 176 37.11 27.19 -1.44
C THR A 176 36.17 28.23 -2.08
N LYS A 177 35.05 28.56 -1.41
CA LYS A 177 34.09 29.59 -1.86
C LYS A 177 34.52 31.02 -1.51
N LEU A 178 35.39 31.20 -0.51
CA LEU A 178 35.88 32.52 -0.07
C LEU A 178 37.12 33.01 -0.84
N MET A 179 37.74 32.16 -1.67
CA MET A 179 38.89 32.52 -2.52
C MET A 179 38.51 32.79 -3.99
N LYS A 180 37.23 33.04 -4.29
CA LYS A 180 36.75 33.47 -5.61
C LYS A 180 35.98 34.78 -5.50
#